data_AF-A0ABC9F658-F1
#
_entry.id   AF-A0ABC9F658-F1
#
_cell.length_a   1.000
_cell.length_b   1.000
_cell.length_c   1.000
_cell.angle_alpha   90.00
_cell.angle_beta   90.00
_cell.angle_gamma   90.00
#
_symmetry.space_group_name_H-M   'P 1'
#
loop_
_entity.id
_entity.type
_entity.pdbx_description
1 polymer ?
#
loop_
_entity_poly.entity_id
_entity_poly.type
_entity_poly.pdbx_seq_one_letter_code
_entity_poly.pdbx_strand_id
1 'polypeptide(L)'
;MRQPRSGPGKSRGRGRGPRIPATTLRKQQAALANVDQITGAKIPKSFVFSRGKLPSTLRHLQQDLRKVMLPYTALNLKEKKRNNLKDFVNVAGPLGVTHFLILSNPKSLPHLRFSNSPQGPTFTFQIEEYALAADIANSQKRPRCPPGIFKNSPLVVLSGFSGLGNPFESLVEYFQHMVPAVDPSTVKLAECQRILLLKYDKEKEVVDFRHYSIKLQPVGISRRIRKLMQNNQVPDLRDLKDVSDYVTKAGYGSESEVDDEAATVSLPSDVDKLNQASRKSAVRLQEIGPRMTMRLVKVEAGLCSGDVLYPWPVAKESVGKKGEVNEEVNEEDIGQEDTEDGLEDGSEEEMEE
;
A
#
# COMPACT_ATOMS: atom_id res chain seq x y z
N MET A 1 -10.26 -6.60 -87.39
CA MET A 1 -8.78 -6.63 -87.39
C MET A 1 -8.29 -6.94 -85.99
N ARG A 2 -7.18 -7.68 -85.92
CA ARG A 2 -6.68 -8.49 -84.78
C ARG A 2 -6.38 -7.69 -83.50
N GLN A 3 -6.63 -8.34 -82.36
CA GLN A 3 -6.08 -7.97 -81.04
C GLN A 3 -4.54 -7.99 -81.03
N PRO A 4 -3.89 -7.24 -80.13
CA PRO A 4 -2.60 -7.61 -79.59
C PRO A 4 -2.68 -8.01 -78.11
N ARG A 5 -1.74 -8.90 -77.78
CA ARG A 5 -1.65 -9.76 -76.61
C ARG A 5 -1.09 -9.06 -75.38
N SER A 6 -1.52 -9.57 -74.23
CA SER A 6 -1.00 -9.37 -72.88
C SER A 6 0.51 -9.69 -72.73
N GLY A 7 1.27 -8.77 -72.13
CA GLY A 7 2.59 -9.03 -71.55
C GLY A 7 2.50 -9.15 -70.01
N PRO A 8 3.39 -9.91 -69.34
CA PRO A 8 3.27 -10.20 -67.92
C PRO A 8 3.78 -9.02 -67.08
N GLY A 9 2.87 -8.35 -66.37
CA GLY A 9 3.21 -7.36 -65.36
C GLY A 9 3.84 -8.02 -64.13
N LYS A 10 5.10 -7.68 -63.84
CA LYS A 10 5.84 -8.05 -62.63
C LYS A 10 4.97 -7.89 -61.37
N SER A 11 4.76 -8.98 -60.64
CA SER A 11 4.17 -8.98 -59.31
C SER A 11 5.07 -8.18 -58.36
N ARG A 12 4.66 -6.96 -58.00
CA ARG A 12 5.27 -6.22 -56.90
C ARG A 12 5.00 -6.98 -55.61
N GLY A 13 6.05 -7.60 -55.06
CA GLY A 13 6.03 -8.19 -53.73
C GLY A 13 5.53 -7.16 -52.73
N ARG A 14 4.46 -7.53 -52.00
CA ARG A 14 3.99 -6.75 -50.85
C ARG A 14 5.13 -6.73 -49.83
N GLY A 15 5.87 -5.63 -49.80
CA GLY A 15 6.84 -5.35 -48.75
C GLY A 15 6.12 -5.42 -47.42
N ARG A 16 6.43 -6.46 -46.63
CA ARG A 16 6.09 -6.48 -45.21
C ARG A 16 6.85 -5.30 -44.62
N GLY A 17 6.12 -4.24 -44.28
CA GLY A 17 6.67 -3.11 -43.52
C GLY A 17 7.40 -3.62 -42.27
N PRO A 18 8.38 -2.85 -41.75
CA PRO A 18 9.24 -3.30 -40.67
C PRO A 18 8.38 -3.81 -39.51
N ARG A 19 8.49 -5.12 -39.24
CA ARG A 19 7.81 -5.75 -38.11
C ARG A 19 8.45 -5.21 -36.84
N ILE A 20 7.77 -4.26 -36.20
CA ILE A 20 8.15 -3.75 -34.89
C ILE A 20 8.29 -4.97 -33.95
N PRO A 21 9.42 -5.13 -33.25
CA PRO A 21 9.60 -6.25 -32.33
C PRO A 21 8.47 -6.29 -31.30
N ALA A 22 7.94 -7.48 -31.02
CA ALA A 22 6.86 -7.66 -30.03
C ALA A 22 7.25 -7.12 -28.63
N THR A 23 8.55 -7.08 -28.33
CA THR A 23 9.12 -6.46 -27.12
C THR A 23 8.94 -4.94 -27.11
N THR A 24 9.12 -4.27 -28.24
CA THR A 24 8.93 -2.81 -28.37
C THR A 24 7.44 -2.44 -28.29
N LEU A 25 6.56 -3.26 -28.90
CA LEU A 25 5.11 -3.10 -28.77
C LEU A 25 4.63 -3.33 -27.33
N ARG A 26 5.15 -4.35 -26.63
CA ARG A 26 4.88 -4.55 -25.19
C ARG A 26 5.39 -3.40 -24.34
N LYS A 27 6.57 -2.86 -24.66
CA LYS A 27 7.17 -1.72 -23.93
C LYS A 27 6.35 -0.44 -24.15
N GLN A 28 5.85 -0.21 -25.36
CA GLN A 28 4.92 0.89 -25.67
C GLN A 28 3.56 0.71 -24.99
N GLN A 29 2.99 -0.50 -24.99
CA GLN A 29 1.74 -0.81 -24.27
C GLN A 29 1.90 -0.67 -22.75
N ALA A 30 3.04 -1.09 -22.18
CA ALA A 30 3.33 -0.92 -20.77
C ALA A 30 3.54 0.56 -20.40
N ALA A 31 4.14 1.37 -21.28
CA ALA A 31 4.26 2.81 -21.08
C ALA A 31 2.90 3.51 -21.08
N LEU A 32 1.97 3.10 -21.97
CA LEU A 32 0.59 3.60 -22.00
C LEU A 32 -0.24 3.14 -20.80
N ALA A 33 0.05 1.98 -20.20
CA ALA A 33 -0.59 1.50 -18.98
C ALA A 33 -0.04 2.16 -17.69
N ASN A 34 1.05 2.92 -17.78
CA ASN A 34 1.69 3.60 -16.65
C ASN A 34 1.22 5.05 -16.47
N VAL A 35 0.38 5.53 -17.39
CA VAL A 35 -0.15 6.88 -17.40
C VAL A 35 -1.65 6.76 -17.18
N ASP A 36 -2.15 7.51 -16.21
CA ASP A 36 -3.57 7.57 -15.95
C ASP A 36 -4.25 8.22 -17.17
N GLN A 37 -5.22 7.54 -17.77
CA GLN A 37 -5.85 7.99 -19.03
C GLN A 37 -6.64 9.29 -18.85
N ILE A 38 -6.91 9.68 -17.60
CA ILE A 38 -7.74 10.81 -17.21
C ILE A 38 -6.89 12.05 -16.87
N THR A 39 -5.80 11.88 -16.11
CA THR A 39 -4.96 13.01 -15.63
C THR A 39 -3.66 13.20 -16.42
N GLY A 40 -3.26 12.24 -17.26
CA GLY A 40 -1.97 12.30 -17.98
C GLY A 40 -0.75 12.19 -17.05
N ALA A 41 -0.98 12.04 -15.74
CA ALA A 41 0.05 11.88 -14.73
C ALA A 41 0.47 10.42 -14.62
N LYS A 42 1.75 10.22 -14.29
CA LYS A 42 2.32 8.90 -14.04
C LYS A 42 1.69 8.33 -12.78
N ILE A 43 1.05 7.16 -12.89
CA ILE A 43 0.37 6.54 -11.76
C ILE A 43 1.41 6.22 -10.67
N PRO A 44 1.21 6.66 -9.42
CA PRO A 44 2.13 6.36 -8.33
C PRO A 44 2.09 4.85 -8.07
N LYS A 45 3.21 4.19 -8.34
CA LYS A 45 3.39 2.76 -8.05
C LYS A 45 4.24 2.61 -6.82
N SER A 46 3.98 1.56 -6.07
CA SER A 46 4.71 1.28 -4.83
C SER A 46 5.35 -0.11 -4.81
N PHE A 47 6.50 -0.19 -4.14
CA PHE A 47 7.09 -1.45 -3.73
C PHE A 47 7.03 -1.59 -2.22
N VAL A 48 6.59 -2.76 -1.78
CA VAL A 48 6.61 -3.15 -0.38
C VAL A 48 7.59 -4.30 -0.23
N PHE A 49 8.69 -4.04 0.46
CA PHE A 49 9.73 -5.04 0.69
C PHE A 49 10.31 -4.98 2.08
N SER A 50 11.05 -6.02 2.44
CA SER A 50 11.75 -6.14 3.70
C SER A 50 13.25 -5.93 3.56
N ARG A 51 13.85 -5.37 4.62
CA ARG A 51 15.29 -5.23 4.77
C ARG A 51 15.77 -6.14 5.91
N GLY A 52 16.69 -7.04 5.57
CA GLY A 52 17.28 -7.98 6.53
C GLY A 52 16.43 -9.23 6.78
N LYS A 53 16.69 -9.90 7.90
CA LYS A 53 15.96 -11.13 8.28
C LYS A 53 14.69 -10.74 9.04
N LEU A 54 13.52 -10.98 8.44
CA LEU A 54 12.24 -10.82 9.12
C LEU A 54 11.71 -12.14 9.70
N PRO A 55 11.12 -12.11 10.92
CA PRO A 55 10.23 -13.14 11.43
C PRO A 55 9.06 -13.45 10.49
N SER A 56 8.47 -14.64 10.63
CA SER A 56 7.32 -15.08 9.84
C SER A 56 6.10 -14.16 9.99
N THR A 57 5.84 -13.67 11.20
CA THR A 57 4.73 -12.74 11.50
C THR A 57 4.86 -11.43 10.73
N LEU A 58 6.05 -10.83 10.71
CA LEU A 58 6.32 -9.61 9.94
C LEU A 58 6.26 -9.86 8.43
N ARG A 59 6.55 -11.09 7.97
CA ARG A 59 6.35 -11.47 6.57
C ARG A 59 4.86 -11.52 6.20
N HIS A 60 3.98 -11.94 7.12
CA HIS A 60 2.53 -11.85 6.90
C HIS A 60 2.07 -10.39 6.86
N LEU A 61 2.57 -9.54 7.79
CA LEU A 61 2.30 -8.10 7.76
C LEU A 61 2.74 -7.46 6.43
N GLN A 62 3.92 -7.85 5.92
CA GLN A 62 4.41 -7.41 4.62
C GLN A 62 3.46 -7.80 3.48
N GLN A 63 2.93 -9.02 3.48
CA GLN A 63 1.95 -9.46 2.49
C GLN A 63 0.64 -8.67 2.61
N ASP A 64 0.21 -8.35 3.83
CA ASP A 64 -0.99 -7.55 4.05
C ASP A 64 -0.80 -6.09 3.60
N LEU A 65 0.36 -5.48 3.86
CA LEU A 65 0.74 -4.17 3.29
C LEU A 65 0.74 -4.17 1.77
N ARG A 66 1.23 -5.25 1.13
CA ARG A 66 1.15 -5.42 -0.32
C ARG A 66 -0.30 -5.44 -0.80
N LYS A 67 -1.21 -6.09 -0.08
CA LYS A 67 -2.65 -6.12 -0.41
C LYS A 67 -3.29 -4.74 -0.27
N VAL A 68 -2.94 -3.98 0.77
CA VAL A 68 -3.45 -2.61 0.96
C VAL A 68 -3.13 -1.75 -0.27
N MET A 69 -1.91 -1.83 -0.78
CA MET A 69 -1.43 -0.97 -1.85
C MET A 69 -1.80 -1.42 -3.28
N LEU A 70 -2.50 -2.54 -3.46
CA LEU A 70 -3.02 -2.96 -4.77
C LEU A 70 -3.95 -1.89 -5.38
N PRO A 71 -4.07 -1.79 -6.71
CA PRO A 71 -3.46 -2.64 -7.75
C PRO A 71 -2.02 -2.24 -8.13
N TYR A 72 -1.54 -1.07 -7.68
CA TYR A 72 -0.29 -0.46 -8.16
C TYR A 72 0.97 -0.95 -7.43
N THR A 73 0.90 -2.17 -6.89
CA THR A 73 1.98 -2.82 -6.14
C THR A 73 2.24 -4.21 -6.68
N ALA A 74 3.52 -4.59 -6.70
CA ALA A 74 3.93 -5.94 -7.06
C ALA A 74 3.68 -6.93 -5.90
N LEU A 75 2.56 -7.66 -5.94
CA LEU A 75 2.24 -8.70 -4.95
C LEU A 75 3.31 -9.80 -4.91
N ASN A 76 3.79 -10.22 -6.08
CA ASN A 76 4.71 -11.34 -6.25
C ASN A 76 6.19 -10.94 -6.25
N LEU A 77 6.53 -9.74 -5.76
CA LEU A 77 7.93 -9.34 -5.62
C LEU A 77 8.64 -10.29 -4.63
N LYS A 78 9.59 -11.08 -5.14
CA LYS A 78 10.37 -12.03 -4.33
C LYS A 78 11.71 -11.42 -3.96
N GLU A 79 11.86 -11.12 -2.68
CA GLU A 79 13.11 -10.59 -2.14
C GLU A 79 14.10 -11.73 -1.88
N LYS A 80 15.31 -11.57 -2.41
CA LYS A 80 16.44 -12.43 -2.04
C LYS A 80 17.19 -11.78 -0.88
N LYS A 81 17.76 -12.60 0.01
CA LYS A 81 18.59 -12.11 1.14
C LYS A 81 19.80 -11.28 0.71
N ARG A 82 20.27 -11.47 -0.52
CA ARG A 82 21.41 -10.75 -1.13
C ARG A 82 21.02 -9.39 -1.71
N ASN A 83 19.73 -9.08 -1.81
CA ASN A 83 19.28 -7.87 -2.49
C ASN A 83 19.56 -6.64 -1.63
N ASN A 84 20.23 -5.66 -2.21
CA ASN A 84 20.50 -4.38 -1.57
C ASN A 84 19.46 -3.33 -1.97
N LEU A 85 19.39 -2.24 -1.21
CA LEU A 85 18.50 -1.12 -1.53
C LEU A 85 18.77 -0.55 -2.93
N LYS A 86 20.05 -0.48 -3.33
CA LYS A 86 20.48 -0.03 -4.66
C LYS A 86 19.84 -0.86 -5.79
N ASP A 87 19.70 -2.17 -5.59
CA ASP A 87 19.08 -3.06 -6.58
C ASP A 87 17.60 -2.73 -6.78
N PHE A 88 16.88 -2.41 -5.69
CA PHE A 88 15.48 -2.00 -5.78
C PHE A 88 15.31 -0.64 -6.47
N VAL A 89 16.21 0.31 -6.22
CA VAL A 89 16.22 1.62 -6.91
C VAL A 89 16.45 1.45 -8.42
N ASN A 90 17.43 0.62 -8.79
CA ASN A 90 17.75 0.32 -10.18
C ASN A 90 16.57 -0.34 -10.91
N VAL A 91 15.81 -1.20 -10.21
CA VAL A 91 14.61 -1.85 -10.75
C VAL A 91 13.40 -0.91 -10.77
N ALA A 92 13.30 0.01 -9.82
CA ALA A 92 12.19 0.96 -9.70
C ALA A 92 12.16 1.97 -10.85
N GLY A 93 13.32 2.46 -11.29
CA GLY A 93 13.46 3.40 -12.41
C GLY A 93 12.68 2.98 -13.67
N PRO A 94 13.01 1.83 -14.31
CA PRO A 94 12.33 1.37 -15.52
C PRO A 94 10.87 0.95 -15.29
N LEU A 95 10.49 0.54 -14.08
CA LEU A 95 9.11 0.15 -13.75
C LEU A 95 8.23 1.35 -13.38
N GLY A 96 8.84 2.53 -13.20
CA GLY A 96 8.18 3.76 -12.80
C GLY A 96 7.64 3.73 -11.38
N VAL A 97 8.32 3.02 -10.47
CA VAL A 97 7.94 2.96 -9.06
C VAL A 97 8.47 4.18 -8.34
N THR A 98 7.59 4.86 -7.61
CA THR A 98 7.88 6.09 -6.88
C THR A 98 7.98 5.82 -5.39
N HIS A 99 7.08 5.01 -4.82
CA HIS A 99 7.00 4.83 -3.38
C HIS A 99 7.57 3.50 -2.90
N PHE A 100 8.36 3.53 -1.84
CA PHE A 100 8.87 2.33 -1.18
C PHE A 100 8.38 2.27 0.26
N LEU A 101 7.83 1.11 0.62
CA LEU A 101 7.48 0.73 1.98
C LEU A 101 8.45 -0.37 2.40
N ILE A 102 9.34 -0.04 3.34
CA ILE A 102 10.44 -0.91 3.75
C ILE A 102 10.22 -1.34 5.19
N LEU A 103 9.97 -2.63 5.39
CA LEU A 103 9.92 -3.23 6.72
C LEU A 103 11.31 -3.67 7.16
N SER A 104 11.72 -3.25 8.34
CA SER A 104 13.00 -3.63 8.96
C SER A 104 12.75 -4.12 10.37
N ASN A 105 13.51 -5.12 10.81
CA ASN A 105 13.45 -5.62 12.18
C ASN A 105 14.82 -5.51 12.85
N PRO A 106 15.17 -4.33 13.42
CA PRO A 106 16.35 -4.24 14.28
C PRO A 106 16.16 -5.07 15.57
N LYS A 107 17.20 -5.18 16.40
CA LYS A 107 17.14 -5.93 17.68
C LYS A 107 16.12 -5.37 18.70
N SER A 108 15.63 -4.16 18.47
CA SER A 108 14.60 -3.50 19.28
C SER A 108 13.21 -3.78 18.67
N LEU A 109 12.47 -2.73 18.29
CA LEU A 109 11.15 -2.82 17.70
C LEU A 109 11.17 -2.77 16.16
N PRO A 110 10.20 -3.38 15.48
CA PRO A 110 10.07 -3.30 14.03
C PRO A 110 9.91 -1.86 13.57
N HIS A 111 10.51 -1.53 12.43
CA HIS A 111 10.40 -0.23 11.80
C HIS A 111 9.81 -0.36 10.40
N LEU A 112 8.90 0.55 10.07
CA LEU A 112 8.34 0.73 8.74
C LEU A 112 8.85 2.06 8.20
N ARG A 113 9.57 2.01 7.07
CA ARG A 113 10.04 3.22 6.39
C ARG A 113 9.20 3.48 5.15
N PHE A 114 8.69 4.68 5.03
CA PHE A 114 8.06 5.20 3.83
C PHE A 114 9.08 6.09 3.13
N SER A 115 9.37 5.81 1.86
CA SER A 115 10.39 6.56 1.14
C SER A 115 10.02 6.80 -0.30
N ASN A 116 10.36 7.98 -0.81
CA ASN A 116 10.18 8.32 -2.20
C ASN A 116 11.46 8.06 -3.00
N SER A 117 11.35 7.32 -4.09
CA SER A 117 12.43 7.01 -5.03
C SER A 117 12.40 8.02 -6.19
N PRO A 118 13.54 8.58 -6.65
CA PRO A 118 14.92 8.21 -6.31
C PRO A 118 15.62 9.06 -5.23
N GLN A 119 15.14 10.27 -4.94
CA GLN A 119 15.89 11.25 -4.14
C GLN A 119 15.53 11.30 -2.63
N GLY A 120 14.50 10.61 -2.14
CA GLY A 120 13.96 10.82 -0.78
C GLY A 120 13.03 12.04 -0.74
N PRO A 121 12.14 12.19 0.27
CA PRO A 121 12.38 11.95 1.69
C PRO A 121 12.07 10.52 2.16
N THR A 122 12.59 10.18 3.34
CA THR A 122 12.34 8.92 4.04
C THR A 122 11.80 9.16 5.45
N PHE A 123 10.58 8.71 5.70
CA PHE A 123 9.95 8.72 7.01
C PHE A 123 10.12 7.35 7.66
N THR A 124 10.75 7.29 8.83
CA THR A 124 10.90 6.06 9.60
C THR A 124 9.93 6.07 10.76
N PHE A 125 9.02 5.10 10.75
CA PHE A 125 8.11 4.85 11.85
C PHE A 125 8.52 3.59 12.60
N GLN A 126 8.39 3.65 13.91
CA GLN A 126 8.49 2.49 14.79
C GLN A 126 7.09 1.95 15.04
N ILE A 127 6.92 0.64 14.81
CA ILE A 127 5.65 -0.04 15.05
C ILE A 127 5.62 -0.43 16.53
N GLU A 128 4.64 0.07 17.27
CA GLU A 128 4.41 -0.29 18.68
C GLU A 128 3.53 -1.54 18.76
N GLU A 129 2.35 -1.47 18.16
CA GLU A 129 1.40 -2.59 18.11
C GLU A 129 1.00 -2.87 16.66
N TYR A 130 0.84 -4.14 16.33
CA TYR A 130 0.28 -4.55 15.05
C TYR A 130 -0.61 -5.78 15.20
N ALA A 131 -1.61 -5.87 14.35
CA ALA A 131 -2.47 -7.03 14.17
C ALA A 131 -2.57 -7.39 12.69
N LEU A 132 -2.48 -8.69 12.39
CA LEU A 132 -2.55 -9.19 11.02
C LEU A 132 -3.98 -9.12 10.48
N ALA A 133 -4.12 -9.05 9.15
CA ALA A 133 -5.45 -9.08 8.54
C ALA A 133 -6.19 -10.40 8.84
N ALA A 134 -5.45 -11.50 9.00
CA ALA A 134 -6.01 -12.80 9.39
C ALA A 134 -6.64 -12.77 10.80
N ASP A 135 -5.97 -12.14 11.77
CA ASP A 135 -6.45 -12.07 13.14
C ASP A 135 -7.68 -11.15 13.26
N ILE A 136 -7.67 -10.05 12.50
CA ILE A 136 -8.81 -9.14 12.39
C ILE A 136 -10.00 -9.86 11.77
N ALA A 137 -9.79 -10.62 10.69
CA ALA A 137 -10.84 -11.40 10.05
C ALA A 137 -11.43 -12.45 11.01
N ASN A 138 -10.59 -13.10 11.82
CA ASN A 138 -11.03 -14.11 12.80
C ASN A 138 -11.78 -13.50 13.99
N SER A 139 -11.43 -12.27 14.41
CA SER A 139 -12.16 -11.59 15.50
C SER A 139 -13.55 -11.09 15.09
N GLN A 140 -13.80 -10.96 13.78
CA GLN A 140 -15.09 -10.50 13.27
C GLN A 140 -16.11 -11.64 13.13
N LYS A 141 -17.34 -11.40 13.56
CA LYS A 141 -18.46 -12.36 13.40
C LYS A 141 -18.77 -12.69 11.92
N ARG A 142 -18.52 -11.75 11.01
CA ARG A 142 -18.80 -11.90 9.55
C ARG A 142 -17.73 -11.19 8.73
N PRO A 143 -16.53 -11.77 8.57
CA PRO A 143 -15.47 -11.15 7.78
C PRO A 143 -15.88 -11.05 6.31
N ARG A 144 -15.59 -9.91 5.68
CA ARG A 144 -15.89 -9.66 4.27
C ARG A 144 -14.62 -9.20 3.56
N CYS A 145 -14.02 -10.11 2.82
CA CYS A 145 -12.88 -9.83 1.96
C CYS A 145 -13.11 -10.36 0.53
N PRO A 146 -14.10 -9.85 -0.24
CA PRO A 146 -14.25 -10.27 -1.62
C PRO A 146 -12.98 -9.94 -2.42
N PRO A 147 -12.49 -10.87 -3.26
CA PRO A 147 -11.22 -10.69 -3.97
C PRO A 147 -11.25 -9.53 -4.96
N GLY A 148 -12.45 -9.11 -5.42
CA GLY A 148 -12.63 -7.99 -6.35
C GLY A 148 -12.30 -6.61 -5.77
N ILE A 149 -12.31 -6.46 -4.43
CA ILE A 149 -12.07 -5.16 -3.78
C ILE A 149 -10.63 -4.65 -4.07
N PHE A 150 -9.67 -5.57 -4.19
CA PHE A 150 -8.25 -5.22 -4.39
C PHE A 150 -7.91 -4.75 -5.81
N LYS A 151 -8.88 -4.76 -6.74
CA LYS A 151 -8.68 -4.24 -8.09
C LYS A 151 -8.62 -2.71 -8.14
N ASN A 152 -9.33 -2.05 -7.23
CA ASN A 152 -9.46 -0.59 -7.22
C ASN A 152 -8.54 -0.01 -6.14
N SER A 153 -7.97 1.17 -6.35
CA SER A 153 -7.12 1.82 -5.34
C SER A 153 -7.90 2.21 -4.07
N PRO A 154 -7.26 2.19 -2.89
CA PRO A 154 -7.88 2.69 -1.66
C PRO A 154 -7.95 4.21 -1.64
N LEU A 155 -8.97 4.78 -1.00
CA LEU A 155 -9.04 6.20 -0.69
C LEU A 155 -8.28 6.50 0.60
N VAL A 156 -7.44 7.52 0.61
CA VAL A 156 -6.70 7.92 1.83
C VAL A 156 -7.49 8.96 2.58
N VAL A 157 -7.74 8.72 3.86
CA VAL A 157 -8.34 9.67 4.79
C VAL A 157 -7.32 9.98 5.87
N LEU A 158 -6.92 11.25 5.92
CA LEU A 158 -5.98 11.78 6.90
C LEU A 158 -6.76 12.54 7.97
N SER A 159 -6.66 12.11 9.23
CA SER A 159 -7.34 12.73 10.37
C SER A 159 -6.32 13.14 11.43
N GLY A 160 -6.49 14.32 12.02
CA GLY A 160 -5.63 14.80 13.11
C GLY A 160 -4.29 15.41 12.66
N PHE A 161 -4.02 15.47 11.36
CA PHE A 161 -2.79 16.06 10.81
C PHE A 161 -2.82 17.59 10.67
N SER A 162 -3.94 18.24 10.98
CA SER A 162 -4.09 19.69 10.84
C SER A 162 -3.37 20.47 11.94
N GLY A 163 -2.58 21.47 11.55
CA GLY A 163 -1.89 22.39 12.45
C GLY A 163 -0.61 21.83 13.08
N LEU A 164 -0.02 20.81 12.46
CA LEU A 164 1.31 20.31 12.79
C LEU A 164 2.24 20.81 11.68
N GLY A 165 3.17 21.71 12.00
CA GLY A 165 4.12 22.24 11.01
C GLY A 165 5.04 21.16 10.44
N ASN A 166 6.12 21.57 9.78
CA ASN A 166 7.17 20.64 9.34
C ASN A 166 7.67 19.81 10.52
N PRO A 167 7.68 18.46 10.46
CA PRO A 167 7.71 17.58 9.27
C PRO A 167 6.36 16.93 8.84
N PHE A 168 5.24 17.25 9.50
CA PHE A 168 3.97 16.56 9.26
C PHE A 168 3.28 16.99 7.95
N GLU A 169 3.51 18.22 7.50
CA GLU A 169 3.01 18.69 6.19
C GLU A 169 3.59 17.86 5.04
N SER A 170 4.91 17.63 5.03
CA SER A 170 5.57 16.79 4.02
C SER A 170 5.12 15.33 4.07
N LEU A 171 4.74 14.84 5.25
CA LEU A 171 4.19 13.50 5.44
C LEU A 171 2.76 13.40 4.88
N VAL A 172 1.95 14.44 5.08
CA VAL A 172 0.60 14.54 4.48
C VAL A 172 0.70 14.55 2.96
N GLU A 173 1.60 15.36 2.40
CA GLU A 173 1.88 15.41 0.97
C GLU A 173 2.34 14.04 0.45
N TYR A 174 3.24 13.36 1.16
CA TYR A 174 3.67 12.00 0.81
C TYR A 174 2.49 11.02 0.72
N PHE A 175 1.60 11.00 1.72
CA PHE A 175 0.46 10.08 1.72
C PHE A 175 -0.60 10.46 0.67
N GLN A 176 -0.77 11.74 0.35
CA GLN A 176 -1.64 12.19 -0.74
C GLN A 176 -1.10 11.71 -2.10
N HIS A 177 0.20 11.81 -2.35
CA HIS A 177 0.82 11.34 -3.60
C HIS A 177 1.07 9.82 -3.65
N MET A 178 0.83 9.11 -2.55
CA MET A 178 0.98 7.65 -2.49
C MET A 178 -0.12 6.91 -3.28
N VAL A 179 -1.29 7.52 -3.40
CA VAL A 179 -2.46 7.01 -4.13
C VAL A 179 -2.74 7.93 -5.31
N PRO A 180 -3.29 7.41 -6.44
CA PRO A 180 -3.66 8.28 -7.56
C PRO A 180 -4.62 9.38 -7.11
N ALA A 181 -4.48 10.56 -7.71
CA ALA A 181 -5.39 11.67 -7.45
C ALA A 181 -6.82 11.29 -7.87
N VAL A 182 -7.78 11.58 -7.01
CA VAL A 182 -9.20 11.23 -7.18
C VAL A 182 -9.99 12.52 -7.26
N ASP A 183 -10.51 12.84 -8.45
CA ASP A 183 -11.37 14.00 -8.64
C ASP A 183 -12.82 13.67 -8.25
N PRO A 184 -13.45 14.44 -7.35
CA PRO A 184 -14.77 14.10 -6.80
C PRO A 184 -15.90 14.10 -7.84
N SER A 185 -15.71 14.75 -9.00
CA SER A 185 -16.73 14.89 -10.05
C SER A 185 -16.69 13.78 -11.11
N THR A 186 -15.54 13.14 -11.32
CA THR A 186 -15.35 12.17 -12.43
C THR A 186 -15.29 10.73 -11.96
N VAL A 187 -15.17 10.51 -10.64
CA VAL A 187 -14.90 9.20 -10.06
C VAL A 187 -16.17 8.35 -9.92
N LYS A 188 -16.06 7.10 -10.36
CA LYS A 188 -17.15 6.12 -10.20
C LYS A 188 -17.18 5.61 -8.77
N LEU A 189 -18.31 5.84 -8.08
CA LEU A 189 -18.53 5.36 -6.71
C LEU A 189 -18.43 3.84 -6.57
N ALA A 190 -18.70 3.08 -7.64
CA ALA A 190 -18.52 1.63 -7.66
C ALA A 190 -17.05 1.20 -7.50
N GLU A 191 -16.10 2.06 -7.88
CA GLU A 191 -14.66 1.79 -7.75
C GLU A 191 -14.15 2.08 -6.33
N CYS A 192 -14.77 3.04 -5.65
CA CYS A 192 -14.46 3.42 -4.26
C CYS A 192 -14.97 2.39 -3.24
N GLN A 193 -14.23 1.29 -3.06
CA GLN A 193 -14.60 0.21 -2.14
C GLN A 193 -13.72 0.14 -0.88
N ARG A 194 -12.58 0.83 -0.85
CA ARG A 194 -11.58 0.75 0.23
C ARG A 194 -11.19 2.12 0.75
N ILE A 195 -10.94 2.20 2.04
CA ILE A 195 -10.44 3.37 2.74
C ILE A 195 -9.21 2.97 3.57
N LEU A 196 -8.13 3.72 3.39
CA LEU A 196 -7.00 3.75 4.29
C LEU A 196 -7.15 4.97 5.21
N LEU A 197 -7.41 4.72 6.50
CA LEU A 197 -7.49 5.74 7.52
C LEU A 197 -6.14 5.85 8.23
N LEU A 198 -5.58 7.05 8.22
CA LEU A 198 -4.47 7.45 9.06
C LEU A 198 -4.98 8.48 10.05
N LYS A 199 -4.96 8.14 11.34
CA LYS A 199 -5.35 9.06 12.42
C LYS A 199 -4.12 9.39 13.25
N TYR A 200 -3.78 10.67 13.34
CA TYR A 200 -2.75 11.15 14.24
C TYR A 200 -3.38 11.58 15.57
N ASP A 201 -2.85 11.04 16.67
CA ASP A 201 -3.18 11.47 18.02
C ASP A 201 -2.08 12.41 18.54
N LYS A 202 -2.45 13.66 18.84
CA LYS A 202 -1.50 14.70 19.28
C LYS A 202 -0.97 14.45 20.69
N GLU A 203 -1.73 13.80 21.56
CA GLU A 203 -1.35 13.60 22.97
C GLU A 203 -0.32 12.49 23.12
N LYS A 204 -0.45 11.43 22.30
CA LYS A 204 0.42 10.26 22.32
C LYS A 204 1.51 10.30 21.26
N GLU A 205 1.38 11.19 20.29
CA GLU A 205 2.25 11.31 19.12
C GLU A 205 2.33 10.00 18.30
N VAL A 206 1.21 9.26 18.29
CA VAL A 206 1.06 7.98 17.58
C VAL A 206 0.14 8.16 16.37
N VAL A 207 0.51 7.50 15.27
CA VAL A 207 -0.30 7.35 14.07
C VAL A 207 -0.97 5.98 14.09
N ASP A 208 -2.29 5.99 14.10
CA ASP A 208 -3.14 4.82 13.88
C ASP A 208 -3.32 4.58 12.37
N PHE A 209 -2.87 3.43 11.89
CA PHE A 209 -3.12 2.97 10.52
C PHE A 209 -4.18 1.89 10.53
N ARG A 210 -5.28 2.15 9.82
CA ARG A 210 -6.43 1.24 9.73
C ARG A 210 -6.95 1.17 8.31
N HIS A 211 -7.33 -0.03 7.90
CA HIS A 211 -7.83 -0.29 6.55
C HIS A 211 -9.25 -0.85 6.60
N TYR A 212 -10.18 -0.14 5.96
CA TYR A 212 -11.60 -0.40 5.96
C TYR A 212 -12.12 -0.68 4.54
N SER A 213 -13.05 -1.62 4.44
CA SER A 213 -13.97 -1.78 3.32
C SER A 213 -15.20 -0.90 3.53
N ILE A 214 -15.64 -0.23 2.47
CA ILE A 214 -16.92 0.47 2.44
C ILE A 214 -18.03 -0.54 2.11
N LYS A 215 -19.10 -0.51 2.89
CA LYS A 215 -20.35 -1.23 2.62
C LYS A 215 -21.49 -0.23 2.59
N LEU A 216 -22.14 -0.15 1.44
CA LEU A 216 -23.36 0.65 1.29
C LEU A 216 -24.57 -0.18 1.72
N GLN A 217 -25.34 0.38 2.65
CA GLN A 217 -26.58 -0.19 3.15
C GLN A 217 -27.75 0.75 2.80
N PRO A 218 -28.67 0.35 1.91
CA PRO A 218 -29.79 1.21 1.54
C PRO A 218 -30.75 1.35 2.73
N VAL A 219 -31.14 2.60 2.99
CA VAL A 219 -32.06 2.99 4.07
C VAL A 219 -33.49 2.89 3.56
N GLY A 220 -34.43 2.44 4.41
CA GLY A 220 -35.85 2.31 4.06
C GLY A 220 -36.22 0.98 3.39
N ILE A 221 -35.35 -0.03 3.42
CA ILE A 221 -35.62 -1.38 2.90
C ILE A 221 -35.46 -2.41 4.02
N SER A 222 -36.45 -3.28 4.19
CA SER A 222 -36.41 -4.35 5.20
C SER A 222 -35.27 -5.34 4.94
N ARG A 223 -34.70 -5.93 6.01
CA ARG A 223 -33.60 -6.91 5.92
C ARG A 223 -33.95 -8.11 5.03
N ARG A 224 -35.24 -8.45 4.97
CA ARG A 224 -35.81 -9.54 4.16
C ARG A 224 -35.70 -9.26 2.67
N ILE A 225 -36.16 -8.09 2.22
CA ILE A 225 -36.01 -7.64 0.83
C ILE A 225 -34.53 -7.53 0.47
N ARG A 226 -33.69 -7.06 1.40
CA ARG A 226 -32.23 -7.01 1.19
C ARG A 226 -31.64 -8.41 0.97
N LYS A 227 -32.01 -9.42 1.78
CA LYS A 227 -31.56 -10.81 1.60
C LYS A 227 -32.08 -11.42 0.30
N LEU A 228 -33.33 -11.16 -0.05
CA LEU A 228 -33.94 -11.62 -1.30
C LEU A 228 -33.18 -11.06 -2.51
N MET A 229 -32.87 -9.76 -2.51
CA MET A 229 -32.21 -9.10 -3.64
C MET A 229 -30.69 -9.32 -3.71
N GLN A 230 -30.02 -9.53 -2.57
CA GLN A 230 -28.55 -9.73 -2.54
C GLN A 230 -28.15 -11.20 -2.67
N ASN A 231 -28.89 -12.12 -2.05
CA ASN A 231 -28.51 -13.54 -2.00
C ASN A 231 -29.35 -14.41 -2.94
N ASN A 232 -30.35 -13.85 -3.63
CA ASN A 232 -31.37 -14.60 -4.39
C ASN A 232 -31.99 -15.77 -3.60
N GLN A 233 -31.90 -15.74 -2.27
CA GLN A 233 -32.46 -16.77 -1.41
C GLN A 233 -33.95 -16.50 -1.30
N VAL A 234 -34.74 -17.42 -1.84
CA VAL A 234 -36.19 -17.39 -1.72
C VAL A 234 -36.53 -17.60 -0.24
N PRO A 235 -37.16 -16.62 0.44
CA PRO A 235 -37.62 -16.78 1.80
C PRO A 235 -38.72 -17.85 1.87
N ASP A 236 -38.87 -18.49 3.03
CA ASP A 236 -40.02 -19.37 3.25
C ASP A 236 -41.31 -18.53 3.26
N LEU A 237 -42.14 -18.77 2.24
CA LEU A 237 -43.43 -18.07 2.05
C LEU A 237 -44.61 -18.84 2.65
N ARG A 238 -44.37 -19.98 3.31
CA ARG A 238 -45.43 -20.89 3.79
C ARG A 238 -46.42 -20.24 4.77
N ASP A 239 -45.96 -19.28 5.56
CA ASP A 239 -46.77 -18.59 6.59
C ASP A 239 -47.32 -17.23 6.15
N LEU A 240 -47.15 -16.87 4.87
CA LEU A 240 -47.50 -15.55 4.33
C LEU A 240 -48.58 -15.70 3.27
N LYS A 241 -49.71 -15.00 3.45
CA LYS A 241 -50.84 -15.05 2.51
C LYS A 241 -50.71 -14.03 1.39
N ASP A 242 -49.99 -12.93 1.63
CA ASP A 242 -49.79 -11.86 0.66
C ASP A 242 -48.33 -11.33 0.66
N VAL A 243 -47.92 -10.71 -0.44
CA VAL A 243 -46.65 -10.00 -0.59
C VAL A 243 -46.58 -8.80 0.36
N SER A 244 -47.72 -8.15 0.60
CA SER A 244 -47.82 -7.07 1.58
C SER A 244 -47.40 -7.55 2.97
N ASP A 245 -47.89 -8.72 3.42
CA ASP A 245 -47.50 -9.35 4.70
C ASP A 245 -45.99 -9.61 4.79
N TYR A 246 -45.33 -9.96 3.68
CA TYR A 246 -43.88 -10.19 3.71
C TYR A 246 -43.09 -8.91 4.00
N VAL A 247 -43.60 -7.78 3.53
CA VAL A 247 -42.99 -6.45 3.67
C VAL A 247 -43.39 -5.78 4.99
N THR A 248 -44.64 -5.92 5.44
CA THR A 248 -45.21 -5.20 6.59
C THR A 248 -45.20 -5.99 7.89
N LYS A 249 -45.09 -7.33 7.89
CA LYS A 249 -45.11 -8.16 9.12
C LYS A 249 -43.79 -8.02 9.89
N ALA A 250 -43.69 -6.93 10.66
CA ALA A 250 -42.57 -6.50 11.50
C ALA A 250 -42.41 -7.33 12.80
N GLY A 251 -42.61 -8.65 12.77
CA GLY A 251 -42.74 -9.45 14.00
C GLY A 251 -41.99 -10.78 14.07
N TYR A 252 -41.33 -11.21 13.00
CA TYR A 252 -40.64 -12.52 12.98
C TYR A 252 -39.20 -12.35 12.49
N GLY A 253 -38.28 -12.08 13.42
CA GLY A 253 -36.85 -12.18 13.19
C GLY A 253 -36.04 -11.00 13.69
N SER A 254 -35.66 -11.04 14.98
CA SER A 254 -34.53 -10.34 15.60
C SER A 254 -34.17 -8.99 14.96
N GLU A 255 -35.03 -7.99 15.18
CA GLU A 255 -34.76 -6.58 14.86
C GLU A 255 -33.85 -5.90 15.90
N SER A 256 -33.21 -6.68 16.77
CA SER A 256 -32.37 -6.21 17.89
C SER A 256 -30.97 -5.71 17.49
N GLU A 257 -30.78 -5.22 16.26
CA GLU A 257 -29.72 -4.24 16.04
C GLU A 257 -30.43 -2.97 15.64
N VAL A 258 -30.65 -2.10 16.63
CA VAL A 258 -30.96 -0.69 16.41
C VAL A 258 -29.97 -0.23 15.35
N ASP A 259 -30.50 0.25 14.22
CA ASP A 259 -29.70 0.81 13.12
C ASP A 259 -29.24 2.20 13.61
N ASP A 260 -28.41 2.19 14.66
CA ASP A 260 -27.87 3.38 15.32
C ASP A 260 -27.11 4.18 14.27
N GLU A 261 -27.71 5.31 13.91
CA GLU A 261 -27.04 6.54 13.50
C GLU A 261 -25.87 6.37 12.49
N ALA A 262 -25.99 5.42 11.57
CA ALA A 262 -25.05 5.31 10.48
C ALA A 262 -25.22 6.54 9.58
N ALA A 263 -24.11 7.23 9.28
CA ALA A 263 -24.11 8.43 8.43
C ALA A 263 -24.89 8.15 7.13
N THR A 264 -26.09 8.73 7.03
CA THR A 264 -26.94 8.57 5.85
C THR A 264 -26.49 9.57 4.78
N VAL A 265 -26.22 9.08 3.58
CA VAL A 265 -25.78 9.88 2.45
C VAL A 265 -26.74 9.65 1.29
N SER A 266 -27.15 10.72 0.60
CA SER A 266 -27.87 10.62 -0.67
C SER A 266 -26.88 10.31 -1.79
N LEU A 267 -27.06 9.18 -2.47
CA LEU A 267 -26.14 8.78 -3.54
C LEU A 267 -26.34 9.65 -4.80
N PRO A 268 -25.27 10.20 -5.39
CA PRO A 268 -25.35 10.98 -6.63
C PRO A 268 -25.45 10.10 -7.90
N SER A 269 -25.09 8.82 -7.81
CA SER A 269 -25.14 7.86 -8.93
C SER A 269 -25.51 6.45 -8.45
N ASP A 270 -26.00 5.63 -9.37
CA ASP A 270 -26.29 4.22 -9.12
C ASP A 270 -25.00 3.45 -8.85
N VAL A 271 -24.89 2.86 -7.66
CA VAL A 271 -23.73 2.02 -7.29
C VAL A 271 -24.06 0.54 -7.42
N ASP A 272 -25.31 0.18 -7.13
CA ASP A 272 -25.74 -1.22 -7.05
C ASP A 272 -27.23 -1.34 -7.35
N LYS A 273 -27.72 -2.56 -7.63
CA LYS A 273 -29.16 -2.79 -7.92
C LYS A 273 -30.10 -2.25 -6.85
N LEU A 274 -29.64 -2.22 -5.59
CA LEU A 274 -30.38 -1.75 -4.43
C LEU A 274 -30.03 -0.30 -4.03
N ASN A 275 -28.86 0.17 -4.45
CA ASN A 275 -28.28 1.46 -4.12
C ASN A 275 -28.34 2.36 -5.35
N GLN A 276 -29.54 2.88 -5.61
CA GLN A 276 -29.82 3.77 -6.73
C GLN A 276 -29.57 5.24 -6.36
N ALA A 277 -29.35 6.07 -7.38
CA ALA A 277 -29.21 7.51 -7.29
C ALA A 277 -30.41 8.12 -6.56
N SER A 278 -30.16 9.20 -5.82
CA SER A 278 -31.13 9.94 -5.00
C SER A 278 -31.74 9.17 -3.81
N ARG A 279 -31.47 7.86 -3.65
CA ARG A 279 -31.85 7.14 -2.43
C ARG A 279 -30.84 7.37 -1.31
N LYS A 280 -31.35 7.43 -0.08
CA LYS A 280 -30.52 7.49 1.12
C LYS A 280 -29.88 6.13 1.37
N SER A 281 -28.57 6.10 1.47
CA SER A 281 -27.78 4.93 1.81
C SER A 281 -26.93 5.22 3.04
N ALA A 282 -26.96 4.34 4.01
CA ALA A 282 -26.08 4.35 5.17
C ALA A 282 -24.73 3.76 4.77
N VAL A 283 -23.65 4.48 5.09
CA VAL A 283 -22.29 3.99 4.89
C VAL A 283 -21.85 3.21 6.13
N ARG A 284 -21.55 1.93 5.97
CA ARG A 284 -20.96 1.09 7.02
C ARG A 284 -19.51 0.77 6.65
N LEU A 285 -18.61 0.89 7.61
CA LEU A 285 -17.21 0.52 7.44
C LEU A 285 -17.00 -0.86 8.07
N GLN A 286 -16.24 -1.71 7.37
CA GLN A 286 -15.83 -3.01 7.87
C GLN A 286 -14.32 -3.12 7.81
N GLU A 287 -13.67 -3.47 8.90
CA GLU A 287 -12.20 -3.55 8.94
C GLU A 287 -11.70 -4.76 8.14
N ILE A 288 -10.73 -4.54 7.25
CA ILE A 288 -10.05 -5.61 6.50
C ILE A 288 -8.71 -5.93 7.19
N GLY A 289 -8.02 -4.89 7.69
CA GLY A 289 -6.66 -4.98 8.20
C GLY A 289 -5.58 -4.68 7.15
N PRO A 290 -4.31 -4.55 7.56
CA PRO A 290 -3.78 -4.70 8.92
C PRO A 290 -4.10 -3.48 9.80
N ARG A 291 -4.07 -3.67 11.12
CA ARG A 291 -4.16 -2.60 12.12
C ARG A 291 -2.78 -2.41 12.71
N MET A 292 -2.30 -1.19 12.75
CA MET A 292 -1.02 -0.90 13.39
C MET A 292 -1.02 0.49 14.01
N THR A 293 -0.33 0.59 15.14
CA THR A 293 0.01 1.85 15.80
C THR A 293 1.49 2.09 15.58
N MET A 294 1.81 3.27 15.07
CA MET A 294 3.17 3.60 14.70
C MET A 294 3.56 5.00 15.15
N ARG A 295 4.79 5.17 15.61
CA ARG A 295 5.35 6.45 16.05
C ARG A 295 6.40 6.92 15.07
N LEU A 296 6.40 8.22 14.74
CA LEU A 296 7.41 8.80 13.86
C LEU A 296 8.73 8.95 14.63
N VAL A 297 9.78 8.26 14.18
CA VAL A 297 11.10 8.28 14.85
C VAL A 297 12.07 9.21 14.16
N LYS A 298 12.11 9.18 12.84
CA LYS A 298 13.04 10.04 12.10
C LYS A 298 12.53 10.39 10.71
N VAL A 299 12.92 11.57 10.25
CA VAL A 299 12.71 12.03 8.87
C VAL A 299 14.07 12.35 8.26
N GLU A 300 14.37 11.73 7.13
CA GLU A 300 15.61 11.90 6.37
C GLU A 300 15.29 12.53 5.02
N ALA A 301 16.11 13.48 4.56
CA ALA A 301 15.92 14.11 3.25
C ALA A 301 16.18 13.15 2.07
N GLY A 302 17.11 12.20 2.25
CA GLY A 302 17.50 11.24 1.22
C GLY A 302 16.79 9.88 1.31
N LEU A 303 17.11 8.96 0.39
CA LEU A 303 16.55 7.60 0.34
C LEU A 303 17.28 6.66 1.33
N CYS A 304 16.78 6.55 2.57
CA CYS A 304 17.42 5.78 3.67
C CYS A 304 18.88 6.14 3.97
N SER A 305 19.37 7.26 3.41
CA SER A 305 20.70 7.82 3.59
C SER A 305 20.62 9.30 3.20
N GLY A 306 20.75 10.18 4.18
CA GLY A 306 20.68 11.64 4.00
C GLY A 306 20.55 12.33 5.36
N ASP A 307 20.54 13.66 5.34
CA ASP A 307 20.48 14.47 6.55
C ASP A 307 19.16 14.23 7.30
N VAL A 308 19.28 14.06 8.62
CA VAL A 308 18.14 13.84 9.51
C VAL A 308 17.51 15.20 9.80
N LEU A 309 16.39 15.47 9.14
CA LEU A 309 15.63 16.72 9.28
C LEU A 309 14.86 16.77 10.61
N TYR A 310 14.47 15.60 11.11
CA TYR A 310 13.77 15.47 12.38
C TYR A 310 14.19 14.18 13.07
N PRO A 311 15.02 14.24 14.12
CA PRO A 311 15.20 13.13 15.05
C PRO A 311 14.14 13.24 16.16
N TRP A 312 13.42 12.15 16.42
CA TRP A 312 12.62 12.04 17.64
C TRP A 312 13.51 12.22 18.87
N PRO A 313 13.09 12.99 19.89
CA PRO A 313 13.84 13.09 21.14
C PRO A 313 13.86 11.71 21.81
N VAL A 314 14.95 10.99 21.66
CA VAL A 314 15.28 9.90 22.57
C VAL A 314 15.44 10.56 23.93
N ALA A 315 14.55 10.23 24.88
CA ALA A 315 14.78 10.56 26.27
C ALA A 315 16.19 10.08 26.61
N LYS A 316 17.10 11.02 26.86
CA LYS A 316 18.41 10.70 27.41
C LYS A 316 18.13 10.06 28.76
N GLU A 317 18.15 8.74 28.85
CA GLU A 317 18.37 8.07 30.13
C GLU A 317 19.74 8.54 30.60
N SER A 318 19.72 9.52 31.50
CA SER A 318 20.91 10.07 32.13
C SER A 318 21.46 9.05 33.11
N VAL A 319 22.25 8.12 32.58
CA VAL A 319 23.33 7.49 33.32
C VAL A 319 24.29 8.60 33.74
N GLY A 320 24.37 8.84 35.05
CA GLY A 320 25.54 9.35 35.77
C GLY A 320 26.18 10.66 35.29
N LYS A 321 25.91 11.74 36.03
CA LYS A 321 26.84 12.89 36.15
C LYS A 321 28.28 12.42 36.41
N LYS A 322 29.22 12.90 35.61
CA LYS A 322 30.64 13.23 35.86
C LYS A 322 31.24 13.49 34.48
N GLY A 323 31.90 14.58 34.14
CA GLY A 323 32.30 15.82 34.78
C GLY A 323 33.02 16.60 33.67
N GLU A 324 32.89 17.92 33.65
CA GLU A 324 33.62 18.79 32.73
C GLU A 324 35.13 18.63 32.96
N VAL A 325 35.88 18.34 31.90
CA VAL A 325 37.28 18.79 31.75
C VAL A 325 37.45 19.19 30.29
N ASN A 326 37.68 20.49 30.09
CA ASN A 326 38.24 21.06 28.86
C ASN A 326 39.67 20.54 28.73
N GLU A 327 40.04 20.00 27.56
CA GLU A 327 41.45 19.98 27.16
C GLU A 327 41.53 20.11 25.64
N GLU A 328 42.47 20.97 25.25
CA GLU A 328 42.68 21.56 23.94
C GLU A 328 43.16 20.50 22.95
N VAL A 329 42.67 20.56 21.71
CA VAL A 329 43.16 19.75 20.60
C VAL A 329 44.41 20.43 20.04
N ASN A 330 45.59 19.89 20.38
CA ASN A 330 46.80 20.10 19.61
C ASN A 330 46.85 19.06 18.47
N GLU A 331 47.02 19.58 17.26
CA GLU A 331 47.46 18.85 16.09
C GLU A 331 48.90 18.35 16.32
N GLU A 332 49.13 17.06 16.05
CA GLU A 332 50.40 16.41 15.64
C GLU A 332 50.32 14.93 16.06
N ASP A 333 49.94 14.04 15.13
CA ASP A 333 50.86 12.96 14.72
C ASP A 333 50.28 12.16 13.55
N ILE A 334 51.03 12.20 12.45
CA ILE A 334 50.87 11.42 11.23
C ILE A 334 51.87 10.28 11.32
N GLY A 335 51.37 9.05 11.18
CA GLY A 335 52.15 7.92 10.69
C GLY A 335 52.52 6.89 11.76
N GLN A 336 51.99 5.67 11.61
CA GLN A 336 52.78 4.59 11.03
C GLN A 336 51.87 3.38 10.72
N GLU A 337 52.16 2.78 9.57
CA GLU A 337 51.50 1.64 8.97
C GLU A 337 51.96 0.36 9.67
N ASP A 338 51.03 -0.45 10.18
CA ASP A 338 51.32 -1.84 10.53
C ASP A 338 50.71 -2.76 9.46
N THR A 339 51.61 -3.26 8.63
CA THR A 339 51.41 -4.36 7.68
C THR A 339 52.12 -5.57 8.28
N GLU A 340 51.38 -6.57 8.76
CA GLU A 340 51.95 -7.89 9.04
C GLU A 340 50.97 -8.97 8.57
N ASP A 341 51.22 -9.44 7.34
CA ASP A 341 50.70 -10.68 6.78
C ASP A 341 51.89 -11.47 6.21
N GLY A 342 52.16 -12.63 6.81
CA GLY A 342 52.73 -13.81 6.17
C GLY A 342 54.24 -13.84 5.93
N LEU A 343 54.92 -14.80 6.57
CA LEU A 343 55.90 -15.72 5.97
C LEU A 343 56.54 -16.59 7.08
N GLU A 344 56.08 -17.84 7.22
CA GLU A 344 56.92 -18.93 7.71
C GLU A 344 56.62 -20.16 6.83
N ASP A 345 57.45 -20.34 5.81
CA ASP A 345 57.64 -21.61 5.10
C ASP A 345 59.09 -22.01 5.36
N GLY A 346 59.27 -23.15 6.01
CA GLY A 346 60.54 -23.67 6.49
C GLY A 346 60.50 -25.19 6.42
N SER A 347 60.78 -25.72 5.24
CA SER A 347 61.07 -27.13 4.99
C SER A 347 62.39 -27.53 5.64
N GLU A 348 62.40 -28.58 6.45
CA GLU A 348 63.53 -29.51 6.53
C GLU A 348 63.00 -30.95 6.63
N GLU A 349 63.60 -31.79 5.79
CA GLU A 349 63.42 -33.22 5.59
C GLU A 349 64.07 -34.04 6.72
N GLU A 350 63.58 -35.25 6.98
CA GLU A 350 64.35 -36.49 7.29
C GLU A 350 63.32 -37.62 7.57
N MET A 351 63.06 -38.52 6.63
CA MET A 351 63.75 -39.81 6.34
C MET A 351 63.41 -40.98 7.28
N GLU A 352 62.96 -42.08 6.64
CA GLU A 352 63.17 -43.52 6.99
C GLU A 352 62.48 -44.04 8.28
N GLU A 353 61.78 -45.18 8.36
CA GLU A 353 61.63 -46.44 7.61
C GLU A 353 60.17 -46.93 7.67
#